data_AF-A0A5A9XN94-F1
#
_entry.id   AF-A0A5A9XN94-F1
#
_cell.length_a   1.000
_cell.length_b   1.000
_cell.length_c   1.000
_cell.angle_alpha   90.00
_cell.angle_beta   90.00
_cell.angle_gamma   90.00
#
_symmetry.space_group_name_H-M   'P 1'
#
loop_
_entity.id
_entity.type
_entity.pdbx_description
1 polymer ?
#
loop_
_entity_poly.entity_id
_entity_poly.type
_entity_poly.pdbx_seq_one_letter_code
_entity_poly.pdbx_strand_id
1 'polypeptide(L)'
;MKYTPKKDNGRTLLLGSAAWHRLRDVVLSRDPMCVHCLARGIHTPARDVDHIDNEPSNNDLDNLQGLCGPCHSRKTAADMGKRVAYGCDVLGNPLDPDHHWNK
;
A
#
# COMPACT_ATOMS: atom_id res chain seq x y z
N MET A 1 -18.59 26.08 18.15
CA MET A 1 -18.10 24.85 17.49
C MET A 1 -16.64 24.68 17.86
N LYS A 2 -16.26 23.65 18.63
CA LYS A 2 -14.87 23.47 19.10
C LYS A 2 -14.10 22.64 18.06
N TYR A 3 -13.14 23.24 17.37
CA TYR A 3 -12.22 22.53 16.50
C TYR A 3 -11.23 21.74 17.35
N THR A 4 -11.23 20.42 17.21
CA THR A 4 -10.21 19.54 17.82
C THR A 4 -9.13 19.25 16.77
N PRO A 5 -7.87 19.62 17.01
CA PRO A 5 -6.79 19.31 16.07
C PRO A 5 -6.60 17.79 15.97
N LYS A 6 -6.38 17.32 14.74
CA LYS A 6 -6.05 15.91 14.47
C LYS A 6 -4.73 15.58 15.16
N LYS A 7 -4.67 14.46 15.89
CA LYS A 7 -3.42 14.00 16.53
C LYS A 7 -2.34 13.84 15.47
N ASP A 8 -1.10 14.14 15.86
CA ASP A 8 0.09 13.86 15.05
C ASP A 8 0.10 12.36 14.68
N ASN A 9 0.41 12.09 13.42
CA ASN A 9 0.40 10.77 12.82
C ASN A 9 1.82 10.28 12.48
N GLY A 10 2.85 10.95 12.99
CA GLY A 10 4.26 10.55 12.84
C GLY A 10 4.83 10.82 11.45
N ARG A 11 4.10 11.51 10.57
CA ARG A 11 4.57 11.79 9.20
C ARG A 11 5.54 12.96 9.18
N THR A 12 6.75 12.71 8.65
CA THR A 12 7.71 13.78 8.34
C THR A 12 7.18 14.71 7.24
N LEU A 13 6.46 14.15 6.25
CA LEU A 13 5.83 14.91 5.17
C LEU A 13 4.30 14.87 5.29
N LEU A 14 3.69 16.05 5.36
CA LEU A 14 2.23 16.15 5.33
C LEU A 14 1.68 15.68 3.98
N LEU A 15 0.63 14.87 3.99
CA LEU A 15 0.04 14.30 2.76
C LEU A 15 -0.47 15.36 1.77
N GLY A 16 -0.84 16.55 2.23
CA GLY A 16 -1.26 17.65 1.35
C GLY A 16 -0.12 18.58 0.90
N SER A 17 1.12 18.30 1.33
CA SER A 17 2.26 19.15 1.02
C SER A 17 2.74 18.95 -0.42
N ALA A 18 3.31 20.02 -1.01
CA ALA A 18 3.94 19.93 -2.32
C ALA A 18 5.12 18.94 -2.36
N ALA A 19 5.83 18.77 -1.24
CA ALA A 19 6.92 17.80 -1.12
C ALA A 19 6.38 16.36 -1.27
N TRP A 20 5.29 16.04 -0.56
CA TRP A 20 4.64 14.73 -0.70
C TRP A 20 4.10 14.49 -2.10
N HIS A 21 3.44 15.48 -2.72
CA HIS A 21 2.92 15.33 -4.09
C HIS A 21 4.04 15.03 -5.09
N ARG A 22 5.18 15.73 -5.01
CA ARG A 22 6.34 15.44 -5.88
C ARG A 22 6.89 14.04 -5.67
N LEU A 23 7.06 13.64 -4.40
CA LEU A 23 7.54 12.29 -4.06
C LEU A 23 6.59 11.21 -4.58
N ARG A 24 5.27 11.43 -4.39
CA ARG A 24 4.22 10.55 -4.89
C ARG A 24 4.28 10.40 -6.41
N ASP A 25 4.48 11.48 -7.15
CA ASP A 25 4.58 11.44 -8.61
C ASP A 25 5.81 10.66 -9.08
N VAL A 26 6.95 10.80 -8.40
CA VAL A 26 8.15 10.01 -8.67
C VAL A 26 7.88 8.51 -8.45
N VAL A 27 7.27 8.14 -7.32
CA VAL A 27 6.98 6.74 -7.01
C VAL A 27 5.98 6.15 -8.01
N LEU A 28 4.91 6.86 -8.37
CA LEU A 28 3.94 6.36 -9.34
C LEU A 28 4.47 6.34 -10.79
N SER A 29 5.48 7.15 -11.10
CA SER A 29 6.17 7.06 -12.39
C SER A 29 7.09 5.85 -12.45
N ARG A 30 7.75 5.50 -11.33
CA ARG A 30 8.57 4.29 -11.19
C ARG A 30 7.70 3.03 -11.17
N ASP A 31 6.61 3.07 -10.41
CA ASP A 31 5.67 1.96 -10.20
C ASP A 31 4.31 2.31 -10.81
N PRO A 32 4.17 2.36 -12.15
CA PRO A 32 2.90 2.71 -12.81
C PRO A 32 1.80 1.67 -12.55
N MET A 33 2.20 0.46 -12.16
CA MET A 33 1.34 -0.67 -11.87
C MET A 33 1.48 -1.09 -10.41
N CYS A 34 0.38 -1.57 -9.81
CA CYS A 34 0.36 -2.06 -8.45
C CYS A 34 1.34 -3.22 -8.27
N VAL A 35 2.37 -3.04 -7.45
CA VAL A 35 3.43 -4.04 -7.27
C VAL A 35 2.90 -5.36 -6.70
N HIS A 36 1.90 -5.31 -5.79
CA HIS A 36 1.23 -6.51 -5.27
C HIS A 36 0.37 -7.23 -6.32
N CYS A 37 -0.22 -6.52 -7.28
CA CYS A 37 -0.95 -7.16 -8.38
C CYS A 37 0.01 -7.78 -9.38
N LEU A 38 1.08 -7.08 -9.74
CA LEU A 38 2.11 -7.58 -10.66
C LEU A 38 2.76 -8.87 -10.16
N ALA A 39 3.06 -8.95 -8.85
CA ALA A 39 3.60 -10.17 -8.23
C ALA A 39 2.67 -11.40 -8.40
N ARG A 40 1.38 -11.18 -8.68
CA ARG A 40 0.37 -12.23 -8.94
C ARG A 40 0.02 -12.35 -10.44
N GLY A 41 0.77 -11.70 -11.33
CA GLY A 41 0.49 -11.66 -12.76
C GLY A 41 -0.71 -10.78 -13.17
N ILE A 42 -1.25 -9.98 -12.26
CA ILE A 42 -2.41 -9.12 -12.48
C ILE A 42 -1.95 -7.70 -12.84
N HIS A 43 -2.45 -7.17 -13.94
CA HIS A 43 -2.11 -5.83 -14.40
C HIS A 43 -3.17 -4.83 -13.93
N THR A 44 -2.94 -4.21 -12.76
CA THR A 44 -3.78 -3.11 -12.24
C THR A 44 -2.95 -1.85 -12.05
N PRO A 45 -3.38 -0.67 -12.53
CA PRO A 45 -2.67 0.59 -12.30
C PRO A 45 -2.50 0.90 -10.81
N ALA A 46 -1.35 1.44 -10.43
CA ALA A 46 -1.14 2.02 -9.10
C ALA A 46 -1.87 3.37 -9.00
N ARG A 47 -2.39 3.68 -7.81
CA ARG A 47 -3.09 4.94 -7.51
C ARG A 47 -2.65 5.54 -6.18
N ASP A 48 -2.21 4.68 -5.26
CA ASP A 48 -1.78 5.04 -3.93
C ASP A 48 -0.29 4.73 -3.78
N VAL A 49 0.39 5.50 -2.93
CA VAL A 49 1.76 5.25 -2.51
C VAL A 49 1.73 4.86 -1.04
N ASP A 50 2.42 3.77 -0.72
CA ASP A 50 2.41 3.16 0.60
C ASP A 50 3.84 2.89 1.08
N HIS A 51 4.05 2.97 2.39
CA HIS A 51 5.30 2.68 3.08
C HIS A 51 5.44 1.16 3.31
N ILE A 52 6.46 0.52 2.75
CA ILE A 52 6.69 -0.94 2.84
C ILE A 52 6.82 -1.37 4.31
N ASP A 53 7.62 -0.65 5.09
CA ASP A 53 7.85 -0.90 6.52
C ASP A 53 6.74 -0.37 7.46
N ASN A 54 5.72 0.31 6.91
CA ASN A 54 4.66 0.98 7.65
C ASN A 54 5.18 2.06 8.65
N GLU A 55 6.36 2.62 8.42
CA GLU A 55 6.93 3.74 9.17
C GLU A 55 6.64 5.08 8.46
N PRO A 56 5.69 5.90 8.94
CA PRO A 56 5.24 7.12 8.26
C PRO A 56 6.33 8.20 8.12
N SER A 57 7.42 8.10 8.88
CA SER A 57 8.56 9.02 8.78
C SER A 57 9.58 8.64 7.70
N ASN A 58 9.61 7.37 7.27
CA ASN A 58 10.60 6.83 6.33
C ASN A 58 10.17 7.06 4.86
N ASN A 59 10.59 8.18 4.29
CA ASN A 59 10.22 8.58 2.92
C ASN A 59 11.28 8.20 1.87
N ASP A 60 12.17 7.25 2.19
CA ASP A 60 13.14 6.73 1.24
C ASP A 60 12.43 6.10 0.04
N LEU A 61 12.89 6.39 -1.17
CA LEU A 61 12.24 5.91 -2.40
C LEU A 61 12.11 4.39 -2.41
N ASP A 62 13.12 3.67 -1.93
CA ASP A 62 13.12 2.20 -1.88
C ASP A 62 12.18 1.63 -0.82
N ASN A 63 11.75 2.45 0.15
CA ASN A 63 10.73 2.08 1.14
C ASN A 63 9.30 2.42 0.68
N LEU A 64 9.13 3.15 -0.42
CA LEU A 64 7.82 3.49 -0.95
C LEU A 64 7.46 2.52 -2.09
N GLN A 65 6.17 2.20 -2.22
CA GLN A 65 5.66 1.35 -3.28
C GLN A 65 4.35 1.86 -3.87
N GLY A 66 4.17 1.68 -5.19
CA GLY A 66 2.90 1.94 -5.87
C GLY A 66 1.89 0.80 -5.71
N LEU A 67 0.70 1.10 -5.16
CA LEU A 67 -0.38 0.13 -4.95
C LEU A 67 -1.71 0.60 -5.56
N CYS A 68 -2.57 -0.36 -5.89
CA CYS A 68 -3.99 -0.08 -6.16
C CYS A 68 -4.76 0.00 -4.83
N GLY A 69 -5.89 0.73 -4.82
CA GLY A 69 -6.70 0.94 -3.62
C GLY A 69 -7.06 -0.33 -2.82
N PRO A 70 -7.48 -1.44 -3.47
CA PRO A 70 -7.75 -2.70 -2.78
C PRO A 70 -6.51 -3.31 -2.11
N CYS A 71 -5.34 -3.26 -2.76
CA CYS A 71 -4.11 -3.81 -2.19
C CYS A 71 -3.57 -2.93 -1.06
N HIS A 72 -3.64 -1.61 -1.21
CA HIS A 72 -3.30 -0.67 -0.16
C HIS A 72 -4.18 -0.88 1.09
N SER A 73 -5.51 -0.93 0.91
CA SER A 73 -6.45 -1.17 2.01
C SER A 73 -6.21 -2.51 2.71
N ARG A 74 -5.86 -3.56 1.94
CA ARG A 74 -5.49 -4.87 2.51
C ARG A 74 -4.21 -4.77 3.33
N LYS A 75 -3.16 -4.13 2.81
CA LYS A 75 -1.92 -3.95 3.54
C LYS A 75 -2.13 -3.18 4.83
N THR A 76 -2.85 -2.05 4.80
CA THR A 76 -3.19 -1.30 6.02
C THR A 76 -3.91 -2.17 7.05
N ALA A 77 -4.85 -3.02 6.62
CA ALA A 77 -5.53 -3.93 7.54
C ALA A 77 -4.55 -4.95 8.16
N ALA A 78 -3.64 -5.52 7.37
CA ALA A 78 -2.60 -6.43 7.84
C ALA A 78 -1.63 -5.75 8.83
N ASP A 79 -1.17 -4.54 8.52
CA ASP A 79 -0.28 -3.75 9.36
C ASP A 79 -0.94 -3.37 10.71
N MET A 80 -2.27 -3.23 10.72
CA MET A 80 -3.08 -3.08 11.94
C MET A 80 -3.32 -4.40 12.69
N GLY A 81 -2.69 -5.51 12.29
CA GLY A 81 -2.82 -6.83 12.89
C GLY A 81 -4.11 -7.58 12.53
N LYS A 82 -4.86 -7.14 11.52
CA LYS A 82 -6.07 -7.84 11.08
C LYS A 82 -5.70 -9.01 10.16
N ARG A 83 -6.47 -10.10 10.26
CA ARG A 83 -6.39 -11.19 9.29
C ARG A 83 -6.95 -10.70 7.95
N VAL A 84 -6.14 -10.77 6.91
CA VAL A 84 -6.54 -10.42 5.55
C VAL A 84 -6.63 -11.68 4.70
N ALA A 85 -7.59 -11.72 3.78
CA ALA A 85 -7.78 -12.82 2.85
C ALA A 85 -7.66 -12.30 1.41
N TYR A 86 -7.03 -13.09 0.55
CA TYR A 86 -6.93 -12.82 -0.88
C TYR A 86 -8.08 -13.46 -1.68
N GLY A 87 -8.81 -14.40 -1.08
CA GLY A 87 -9.88 -15.18 -1.73
C GLY A 87 -9.34 -16.44 -2.42
N CYS A 88 -10.19 -17.08 -3.23
CA CYS A 88 -9.85 -18.25 -4.04
C CYS A 88 -10.06 -17.98 -5.52
N ASP A 89 -9.34 -18.69 -6.39
CA ASP A 89 -9.58 -18.72 -7.84
C ASP A 89 -10.82 -19.56 -8.20
N VAL A 90 -11.10 -19.70 -9.51
CA VAL A 90 -12.25 -20.47 -10.02
C VAL A 90 -12.16 -21.97 -9.75
N LEU A 91 -10.97 -22.48 -9.43
CA LEU A 91 -10.73 -23.88 -9.07
C LEU A 91 -10.76 -24.09 -7.54
N GLY A 92 -10.89 -23.01 -6.77
CA GLY A 92 -10.89 -23.03 -5.31
C GLY A 92 -9.50 -22.88 -4.67
N ASN A 93 -8.45 -22.63 -5.46
CA ASN A 93 -7.10 -22.45 -4.92
C ASN A 93 -6.95 -21.07 -4.29
N PRO A 94 -6.23 -20.94 -3.16
CA PRO A 94 -6.00 -19.65 -2.49
C PRO A 94 -5.18 -18.70 -3.38
N LEU A 95 -5.63 -17.45 -3.48
CA LEU A 95 -4.94 -16.39 -4.23
C LEU A 95 -3.78 -15.75 -3.46
N ASP A 96 -3.58 -16.15 -2.21
CA ASP A 96 -2.47 -15.73 -1.36
C ASP A 96 -1.24 -16.59 -1.69
N PRO A 97 -0.15 -16.02 -2.24
CA PRO A 97 1.06 -16.78 -2.55
C PRO A 97 1.64 -17.50 -1.33
N ASP A 98 1.52 -16.92 -0.13
CA ASP A 98 2.09 -17.45 1.10
C ASP A 98 1.14 -18.42 1.84
N HIS A 99 0.02 -18.80 1.23
CA HIS A 99 -0.91 -19.76 1.81
C HIS A 99 -0.23 -21.11 2.06
N HIS A 100 -0.54 -21.76 3.19
CA HIS A 100 0.06 -23.04 3.58
C HIS A 100 -0.21 -24.21 2.60
N TRP A 101 -1.13 -24.06 1.65
CA TRP A 101 -1.37 -25.03 0.56
C TRP A 101 -0.48 -24.81 -0.67
N ASN A 102 0.24 -23.68 -0.74
CA ASN A 102 1.20 -23.40 -1.81
C ASN A 102 2.64 -23.84 -1.43
N LYS A 103 2.82 -24.51 -0.29
CA LYS A 103 4.10 -25.04 0.19
C LYS A 103 4.16 -26.56 0.08
#